data_AF-A0A1F7RE61-F1
#
_entry.id   AF-A0A1F7RE61-F1
#
_cell.length_a   1.000
_cell.length_b   1.000
_cell.length_c   1.000
_cell.angle_alpha   90.00
_cell.angle_beta   90.00
_cell.angle_gamma   90.00
#
_symmetry.space_group_name_H-M   'P 1'
#
loop_
_entity.id
_entity.type
_entity.pdbx_description
1 polymer ?
#
loop_
_entity_poly.entity_id
_entity_poly.type
_entity_poly.pdbx_seq_one_letter_code
_entity_poly.pdbx_strand_id
1 'polypeptide(L)' 'MKTNVESLKKTISELKKVSKENTSDSENPKADKELKLLRKKLKRAQRKLRLISSPSPKESKKEEAAGEKKEEAKAG' A
#
# COMPACT_ATOMS: atom_id res chain seq x y z
N MET A 1 13.45 -9.73 -12.40
CA MET A 1 14.07 -8.88 -11.35
C MET A 1 13.23 -8.97 -10.07
N LYS A 2 13.75 -9.57 -9.00
CA LYS A 2 13.09 -9.58 -7.69
C LYS A 2 13.26 -8.21 -7.05
N THR A 3 12.19 -7.44 -6.87
CA THR A 3 12.25 -6.14 -6.17
C THR A 3 12.40 -6.39 -4.67
N ASN A 4 13.49 -5.90 -4.06
CA ASN A 4 13.73 -6.02 -2.62
C ASN A 4 12.77 -5.08 -1.84
N VAL A 5 12.14 -5.60 -0.79
CA VAL A 5 11.24 -4.84 0.10
C VAL A 5 11.95 -3.63 0.71
N GLU A 6 13.22 -3.77 1.08
CA GLU A 6 14.02 -2.69 1.66
C GLU A 6 14.28 -1.56 0.67
N SER A 7 14.57 -1.89 -0.60
CA SER A 7 14.76 -0.87 -1.62
C SER A 7 13.46 -0.13 -1.91
N LEU A 8 12.32 -0.82 -1.93
CA LEU A 8 11.00 -0.17 -2.03
C LEU A 8 10.70 0.76 -0.86
N LYS A 9 11.03 0.36 0.38
CA LYS A 9 10.87 1.22 1.57
C LYS A 9 11.75 2.48 1.46
N LYS A 10 13.00 2.34 1.03
CA LYS A 10 13.91 3.47 0.78
C LYS A 10 13.33 4.42 -0.27
N THR A 11 12.92 3.90 -1.43
CA THR A 11 12.31 4.71 -2.51
C THR A 11 11.04 5.42 -2.06
N ILE A 12 10.18 4.79 -1.25
CA ILE A 12 8.98 5.44 -0.71
C ILE A 12 9.35 6.60 0.22
N SER A 13 10.35 6.41 1.08
CA SER A 13 10.82 7.47 2.00
C SER A 13 11.36 8.67 1.23
N GLU A 14 12.19 8.41 0.21
CA GLU A 14 12.76 9.42 -0.66
C GLU A 14 11.69 10.19 -1.45
N LEU A 15 10.76 9.48 -2.09
CA LEU A 15 9.63 10.09 -2.80
C LEU A 15 8.73 10.93 -1.87
N LYS A 16 8.61 10.56 -0.59
CA LYS A 16 7.87 11.37 0.41
C LYS A 16 8.59 12.67 0.72
N LYS A 17 9.92 12.65 0.88
CA LYS A 17 10.74 13.85 1.13
C LYS A 17 10.66 14.81 -0.04
N VAL A 18 11.00 14.33 -1.23
CA VAL A 18 10.96 15.10 -2.48
C VAL A 18 9.56 15.65 -2.74
N SER A 19 8.50 14.84 -2.53
CA SER A 19 7.14 15.33 -2.69
C SER A 19 6.81 16.44 -1.70
N LYS A 20 7.26 16.39 -0.44
CA LYS A 20 6.99 17.45 0.53
C LYS A 20 7.71 18.75 0.18
N GLU A 21 8.99 18.66 -0.17
CA GLU A 21 9.81 19.81 -0.59
C GLU A 21 9.16 20.53 -1.77
N ASN A 22 8.88 19.80 -2.86
CA ASN A 22 8.22 20.38 -4.04
C ASN A 22 6.80 20.92 -3.74
N THR A 23 6.11 20.42 -2.71
CA THR A 23 4.78 20.94 -2.34
C THR A 23 4.90 22.29 -1.64
N SER A 24 6.00 22.55 -0.93
CA SER A 24 6.28 23.83 -0.27
C SER A 24 6.66 24.93 -1.28
N ASP A 25 7.33 24.57 -2.37
CA ASP A 25 7.74 25.51 -3.42
C ASP A 25 6.64 25.81 -4.45
N SER A 26 5.66 24.91 -4.61
CA SER A 26 4.62 25.06 -5.62
C SER A 26 3.46 25.92 -5.15
N GLU A 27 3.19 27.02 -5.87
CA GLU A 27 2.02 27.90 -5.64
C GLU A 27 0.66 27.18 -5.80
N ASN A 28 0.57 26.21 -6.73
CA ASN A 28 -0.62 25.37 -6.89
C ASN A 28 -0.29 23.87 -6.98
N PRO A 29 -0.11 23.21 -5.82
CA PRO A 29 0.40 21.83 -5.76
C PRO A 29 -0.58 20.78 -6.30
N LYS A 30 -1.83 21.16 -6.60
CA LYS A 30 -2.81 20.29 -7.25
C LYS A 30 -2.78 20.43 -8.77
N ALA A 31 -2.35 21.58 -9.31
CA ALA A 31 -2.22 21.80 -10.73
C ALA A 31 -0.88 21.28 -11.27
N ASP A 32 0.18 21.38 -10.46
CA ASP A 32 1.55 21.03 -10.82
C ASP A 32 1.68 19.58 -11.33
N LYS A 33 2.22 19.47 -12.55
CA LYS A 33 2.44 18.21 -13.26
C LYS A 33 3.54 17.38 -12.60
N GLU A 34 4.57 18.01 -12.05
CA GLU A 34 5.70 17.33 -11.41
C GLU A 34 5.26 16.68 -10.10
N LEU A 35 4.55 17.43 -9.25
CA LEU A 35 3.93 16.88 -8.04
C LEU A 35 2.94 15.76 -8.33
N LYS A 36 2.14 15.86 -9.42
CA LYS A 36 1.27 14.76 -9.86
C LYS A 36 2.06 13.50 -10.20
N LEU A 37 3.19 13.64 -10.90
CA LEU A 37 4.05 12.51 -11.25
C LEU A 37 4.69 11.89 -10.00
N LEU A 38 5.18 12.70 -9.06
CA LEU A 38 5.73 12.23 -7.79
C LEU A 38 4.70 11.43 -6.98
N ARG A 39 3.47 11.94 -6.85
CA ARG A 39 2.37 11.22 -6.18
C ARG A 39 2.04 9.89 -6.87
N LYS A 40 2.02 9.85 -8.21
CA LYS A 40 1.81 8.61 -8.98
C LYS A 40 2.93 7.59 -8.73
N LYS A 41 4.20 8.03 -8.75
CA LYS A 41 5.36 7.17 -8.45
C LYS A 41 5.28 6.60 -7.04
N LEU A 42 4.97 7.44 -6.05
CA LEU A 42 4.81 7.04 -4.66
C LEU A 42 3.70 6.01 -4.47
N LYS A 43 2.51 6.26 -5.06
CA LYS A 43 1.39 5.32 -5.01
C LYS A 43 1.73 3.97 -5.65
N ARG A 44 2.50 3.97 -6.75
CA ARG A 44 2.96 2.75 -7.42
C ARG A 44 3.96 1.97 -6.56
N ALA A 45 4.91 2.64 -5.91
CA ALA A 45 5.87 2.02 -5.02
C ALA A 45 5.20 1.41 -3.78
N GLN A 46 4.26 2.13 -3.15
CA GLN A 46 3.46 1.61 -2.04
C GLN A 46 2.62 0.40 -2.46
N ARG A 47 2.01 0.43 -3.64
CA ARG A 47 1.27 -0.72 -4.17
C ARG A 47 2.17 -1.93 -4.37
N LYS A 48 3.35 -1.76 -4.94
CA LYS A 48 4.35 -2.84 -5.07
C LYS A 48 4.75 -3.41 -3.71
N LEU A 49 5.03 -2.54 -2.74
CA LEU A 49 5.36 -2.96 -1.38
C LEU A 49 4.22 -3.77 -0.76
N ARG A 50 2.96 -3.33 -0.92
CA ARG A 50 1.78 -4.05 -0.42
C ARG A 50 1.60 -5.42 -1.10
N LEU A 51 1.85 -5.52 -2.40
CA LEU A 51 1.75 -6.80 -3.13
C LEU A 51 2.81 -7.82 -2.70
N ILE A 52 3.96 -7.35 -2.19
CA ILE A 52 5.04 -8.22 -1.71
C ILE A 52 4.87 -8.52 -0.21
N SER A 53 4.35 -7.55 0.56
CA SER A 53 4.26 -7.61 2.02
C SER A 53 2.93 -8.10 2.56
N SER A 54 1.83 -8.01 1.80
CA SER A 54 0.54 -8.58 2.21
C SER A 54 0.28 -9.84 1.39
N PRO A 55 -0.11 -10.95 2.02
CA PRO A 55 -0.78 -12.01 1.27
C PRO A 55 -2.02 -11.37 0.63
N SER A 56 -2.27 -11.74 -0.62
CA SER A 56 -3.35 -11.15 -1.40
C SER A 56 -4.70 -11.39 -0.70
N PRO A 57 -5.64 -10.44 -0.69
CA PRO A 57 -6.99 -10.68 -0.15
C PRO A 57 -7.78 -11.75 -0.93
N LYS A 58 -7.24 -12.29 -2.04
CA LYS A 58 -7.77 -13.51 -2.67
C LYS A 58 -7.35 -14.81 -1.98
N GLU A 59 -6.33 -14.80 -1.11
CA GLU A 59 -5.96 -15.96 -0.29
C GLU A 59 -6.70 -15.94 1.05
N SER A 60 -6.99 -14.76 1.60
CA SER A 60 -7.76 -14.62 2.86
C SER A 60 -9.22 -15.07 2.75
N LYS A 61 -9.80 -15.13 1.55
CA LYS A 61 -11.20 -15.54 1.36
C LYS A 61 -11.43 -17.05 1.23
N LYS A 62 -10.37 -17.87 1.23
CA LYS A 62 -10.52 -19.33 1.12
C LYS A 62 -10.37 -20.08 2.44
N GLU A 63 -9.88 -19.43 3.51
CA GLU A 63 -9.72 -20.07 4.83
C GLU A 63 -10.83 -19.74 5.84
N GLU A 64 -11.60 -18.65 5.68
CA GLU A 64 -12.72 -18.34 6.58
C GLU A 64 -14.03 -19.10 6.28
N ALA A 65 -14.09 -19.94 5.24
CA ALA A 65 -15.31 -20.69 4.89
C ALA A 65 -15.29 -22.17 5.31
N ALA A 66 -14.25 -22.64 6.01
CA ALA A 66 -14.07 -24.07 6.33
C ALA A 66 -13.92 -24.35 7.84
N GLY A 67 -14.31 -23.41 8.71
CA GLY A 67 -14.01 -23.52 10.14
C GLY A 67 -15.06 -22.92 11.08
N GLU A 68 -16.35 -23.19 10.88
CA GLU A 68 -17.31 -23.09 12.00
C GLU A 68 -18.52 -24.02 11.77
N LYS A 69 -18.30 -25.30 12.03
CA LYS A 69 -19.36 -26.25 12.41
C LYS A 69 -19.03 -26.74 13.82
N LYS A 70 -20.07 -26.78 14.66
CA LYS A 70 -20.11 -27.12 16.11
C LYS A 70 -19.66 -25.93 16.95
N GLU A 71 -20.39 -25.47 17.95
CA GLU A 71 -21.17 -26.10 19.04
C GLU A 71 -21.93 -24.91 19.67
N GLU A 72 -23.06 -24.95 20.36
CA GLU A 72 -23.77 -26.02 21.03
C GLU A 72 -25.16 -25.45 21.41
N ALA A 73 -26.08 -26.36 21.62
CA ALA A 73 -27.41 -26.11 22.14
C ALA A 73 -27.39 -25.51 23.56
N LYS A 74 -28.57 -24.97 23.91
CA LYS A 74 -29.20 -25.05 25.24
C LYS A 74 -28.96 -23.87 26.20
N ALA A 75 -29.95 -22.98 26.26
CA ALA A 75 -30.39 -22.41 27.52
C ALA A 75 -31.88 -22.73 27.67
N GLY A 76 -32.19 -23.56 28.66
CA GLY A 76 -33.55 -23.73 29.18
C GLY A 76 -33.87 -22.65 30.20
#